data_AF-Q1MVR8-F1
#
_entry.id   AF-Q1MVR8-F1
#
_cell.length_a   1.000
_cell.length_b   1.000
_cell.length_c   1.000
_cell.angle_alpha   90.00
_cell.angle_beta   90.00
_cell.angle_gamma   90.00
#
_symmetry.space_group_name_H-M   'P 1'
#
loop_
_entity.id
_entity.type
_entity.pdbx_description
1 polymer ?
#
loop_
_entity_poly.entity_id
_entity_poly.type
_entity_poly.pdbx_seq_one_letter_code
_entity_poly.pdbx_strand_id
1 'polypeptide(L)'
;CRFSCFADLALASPEDYYLEGQGSLLQCVLTPGDPYMPLPNDEIIKRVAKQVLALFPSSQGLEVTWSSVVKIGQSLYREGPGKDPFRPDQKTPVKNFFLAGSYTKQDYIDSMEEQ
;
A
#
# COMPACT_ATOMS: atom_id res chain seq x y z
N CYS A 1 4.14 6.55 -13.77
CA CYS A 1 3.73 5.65 -12.66
C CYS A 1 4.90 4.69 -12.43
N ARG A 2 5.39 4.58 -11.20
CA ARG A 2 6.37 3.56 -10.80
C ARG A 2 5.81 2.93 -9.52
N PHE A 3 5.54 1.62 -9.51
CA PHE A 3 5.21 0.88 -8.28
C PHE A 3 6.33 1.03 -7.26
N SER A 4 5.99 1.24 -5.99
CA SER A 4 6.99 1.22 -4.92
C SER A 4 7.33 -0.21 -4.51
N CYS A 5 6.29 -1.05 -4.41
CA CYS A 5 6.35 -2.47 -4.10
C CYS A 5 5.22 -3.16 -4.87
N PHE A 6 5.43 -4.39 -5.32
CA PHE A 6 4.38 -5.25 -5.84
C PHE A 6 4.66 -6.71 -5.46
N ALA A 7 3.63 -7.54 -5.46
CA ALA A 7 3.73 -8.98 -5.25
C ALA A 7 2.72 -9.72 -6.12
N ASP A 8 3.09 -10.90 -6.62
CA ASP A 8 2.14 -11.85 -7.18
C ASP A 8 1.60 -12.73 -6.05
N LEU A 9 0.36 -12.47 -5.65
CA LEU A 9 -0.29 -13.15 -4.54
C LEU A 9 -0.59 -14.61 -4.86
N ALA A 10 -0.79 -14.96 -6.13
CA ALA A 10 -0.99 -16.35 -6.53
C ALA A 10 0.26 -17.21 -6.27
N LEU A 11 1.44 -16.59 -6.19
CA LEU A 11 2.70 -17.25 -5.86
C LEU A 11 3.10 -17.05 -4.38
N ALA A 12 2.91 -15.85 -3.84
CA ALA A 12 3.34 -15.50 -2.48
C ALA A 12 2.40 -16.00 -1.38
N SER A 13 1.10 -16.16 -1.69
CA SER A 13 0.06 -16.63 -0.75
C SER A 13 -0.95 -17.50 -1.51
N PRO A 14 -0.53 -18.67 -2.02
CA PRO A 14 -1.34 -19.48 -2.92
C PRO A 14 -2.61 -20.05 -2.26
N GLU A 15 -2.61 -20.29 -0.95
CA GLU A 15 -3.78 -20.87 -0.26
C GLU A 15 -5.04 -20.01 -0.39
N ASP A 16 -4.89 -18.68 -0.36
CA ASP A 16 -6.02 -17.74 -0.39
C ASP A 16 -6.26 -17.12 -1.78
N TYR A 17 -5.22 -17.08 -2.63
CA TYR A 17 -5.24 -16.26 -3.85
C TYR A 17 -4.93 -17.04 -5.14
N TYR A 18 -4.55 -18.31 -5.06
CA TYR A 18 -4.43 -19.14 -6.26
C TYR A 18 -5.81 -19.67 -6.67
N LEU A 19 -6.22 -19.32 -7.89
CA LEU A 19 -7.42 -19.86 -8.51
C LEU A 19 -7.02 -20.59 -9.79
N GLU A 20 -7.32 -21.89 -9.85
CA GLU A 20 -6.96 -22.73 -10.99
C GLU A 20 -7.56 -22.15 -12.29
N GLY A 21 -6.70 -21.98 -13.30
CA GLY A 21 -7.10 -21.43 -14.59
C GLY A 21 -7.30 -19.90 -14.65
N GLN A 22 -7.17 -19.16 -13.54
CA GLN A 22 -7.35 -17.70 -13.53
C GLN A 22 -6.04 -16.89 -13.63
N GLY A 23 -4.90 -17.57 -13.64
CA GLY A 23 -3.59 -16.94 -13.82
C GLY A 23 -3.03 -16.29 -12.54
N SER A 24 -2.39 -15.13 -12.69
CA SER A 24 -1.71 -14.41 -11.60
C SER A 24 -2.56 -13.28 -11.01
N LEU A 25 -2.34 -12.97 -9.73
CA LEU A 25 -2.98 -11.84 -9.04
C LEU A 25 -1.92 -10.88 -8.51
N LEU A 26 -1.77 -9.72 -9.14
CA LEU A 26 -0.79 -8.73 -8.74
C LEU A 26 -1.36 -7.71 -7.74
N GLN A 27 -0.74 -7.59 -6.58
CA GLN A 27 -0.95 -6.50 -5.65
C GLN A 27 0.15 -5.45 -5.81
N CYS A 28 -0.22 -4.21 -6.14
CA CYS A 28 0.73 -3.13 -6.41
C CYS A 28 0.49 -1.94 -5.48
N VAL A 29 1.54 -1.46 -4.82
CA VAL A 29 1.51 -0.25 -3.99
C VAL A 29 1.94 0.97 -4.81
N LEU A 30 1.13 2.01 -4.80
CA LEU A 30 1.35 3.27 -5.52
C LEU A 30 1.70 4.39 -4.53
N THR A 31 2.97 4.76 -4.45
CA THR A 31 3.43 5.94 -3.67
C THR A 31 4.42 6.78 -4.48
N PRO A 32 4.41 8.12 -4.35
CA PRO A 32 3.46 8.93 -3.58
C PRO A 32 2.03 8.82 -4.13
N GLY A 33 1.03 8.76 -3.24
CA GLY A 33 -0.39 8.58 -3.60
C GLY A 33 -1.04 9.83 -4.18
N ASP A 34 -0.52 11.02 -3.84
CA ASP A 34 -1.06 12.34 -4.22
C ASP A 34 -1.46 12.46 -5.72
N PRO A 35 -0.65 12.00 -6.70
CA PRO A 35 -1.00 12.09 -8.12
C PRO A 35 -2.13 11.16 -8.57
N TYR A 36 -2.44 10.12 -7.80
CA TYR A 36 -3.45 9.10 -8.14
C TYR A 36 -4.79 9.36 -7.45
N MET A 37 -4.79 10.04 -6.31
CA MET A 37 -6.01 10.38 -5.56
C MET A 37 -7.11 11.03 -6.43
N PRO A 38 -6.82 12.05 -7.26
CA PRO A 38 -7.85 12.70 -8.07
C PRO A 38 -8.27 11.92 -9.32
N LEU A 39 -7.53 10.87 -9.70
CA LEU A 39 -7.81 10.13 -10.95
C LEU A 39 -8.97 9.14 -10.77
N PRO A 40 -9.80 8.89 -11.79
CA PRO A 40 -10.76 7.80 -11.73
C PRO A 40 -10.05 6.44 -11.67
N ASN A 41 -10.71 5.44 -11.07
CA ASN A 41 -10.10 4.11 -10.86
C ASN A 41 -9.64 3.48 -12.18
N ASP A 42 -10.42 3.59 -13.25
CA ASP A 42 -10.08 3.04 -14.57
C ASP A 42 -8.77 3.62 -15.14
N GLU A 43 -8.51 4.91 -14.89
CA GLU A 43 -7.27 5.56 -15.32
C GLU A 43 -6.06 5.05 -14.53
N ILE A 44 -6.26 4.76 -13.24
CA ILE A 44 -5.23 4.13 -12.39
C ILE A 44 -4.96 2.71 -12.90
N ILE A 45 -6.01 1.91 -13.12
CA ILE A 45 -5.90 0.53 -13.62
C ILE A 45 -5.17 0.50 -14.97
N LYS A 46 -5.52 1.38 -15.91
CA LYS A 46 -4.83 1.48 -17.21
C LYS A 46 -3.34 1.79 -17.07
N ARG A 47 -2.98 2.70 -16.17
CA ARG A 47 -1.57 3.06 -15.90
C ARG A 47 -0.80 1.90 -15.28
N VAL A 48 -1.42 1.19 -14.33
CA VAL A 48 -0.85 -0.01 -13.68
C VAL A 48 -0.66 -1.12 -14.72
N ALA A 49 -1.69 -1.46 -15.50
CA ALA A 49 -1.63 -2.50 -16.52
C ALA A 49 -0.53 -2.23 -17.56
N LYS A 50 -0.43 -0.98 -18.05
CA LYS A 50 0.65 -0.57 -18.96
C LYS A 50 2.04 -0.77 -18.35
N GLN A 51 2.18 -0.49 -17.05
CA GLN A 51 3.44 -0.70 -16.35
C GLN A 51 3.76 -2.20 -16.14
N VAL A 52 2.78 -3.02 -15.81
CA VAL A 52 2.93 -4.49 -15.70
C VAL A 52 3.42 -5.06 -17.04
N LEU A 53 2.76 -4.70 -18.15
CA LEU A 53 3.14 -5.14 -19.50
C LEU A 53 4.57 -4.72 -19.90
N ALA A 54 5.04 -3.57 -19.40
CA ALA A 54 6.39 -3.08 -19.63
C ALA A 54 7.44 -3.79 -18.76
N LEU A 55 7.08 -4.18 -17.53
CA LEU A 55 7.97 -4.88 -16.60
C LEU A 55 8.05 -6.37 -16.88
N PHE A 56 6.96 -6.97 -17.34
CA PHE A 56 6.83 -8.41 -17.58
C PHE A 56 6.45 -8.66 -19.05
N PRO A 57 7.42 -8.79 -19.96
CA PRO A 57 7.15 -9.12 -21.35
C PRO A 57 6.36 -10.43 -21.53
N SER A 58 6.47 -11.37 -20.57
CA SER A 58 5.67 -12.60 -20.55
C SER A 58 4.17 -12.37 -20.38
N SER A 59 3.75 -11.19 -19.90
CA SER A 59 2.34 -10.82 -19.75
C SER A 59 1.72 -10.22 -21.03
N GLN A 60 2.50 -10.07 -22.10
CA GLN A 60 2.00 -9.56 -23.37
C GLN A 60 0.93 -10.51 -23.94
N GLY A 61 -0.25 -9.96 -24.26
CA GLY A 61 -1.40 -10.74 -24.73
C GLY A 61 -2.32 -11.26 -23.62
N LEU A 62 -2.01 -11.01 -22.34
CA LEU A 62 -2.94 -11.25 -21.23
C LEU A 62 -3.88 -10.05 -21.04
N GLU A 63 -5.12 -10.34 -20.67
CA GLU A 63 -6.13 -9.33 -20.35
C GLU A 63 -6.37 -9.25 -18.85
N VAL A 64 -6.71 -8.06 -18.36
CA VAL A 64 -7.12 -7.86 -16.97
C VAL A 64 -8.56 -8.36 -16.81
N THR A 65 -8.73 -9.50 -16.16
CA THR A 65 -10.05 -10.12 -15.93
C THR A 65 -10.82 -9.47 -14.78
N TRP A 66 -10.11 -8.97 -13.77
CA TRP A 66 -10.66 -8.29 -12.62
C TRP A 66 -9.66 -7.28 -12.05
N SER A 67 -10.16 -6.20 -11.45
CA SER A 67 -9.32 -5.23 -10.76
C SER A 67 -10.08 -4.52 -9.65
N SER A 68 -9.36 -4.09 -8.62
CA SER A 68 -9.89 -3.27 -7.54
C SER A 68 -8.86 -2.21 -7.15
N VAL A 69 -9.34 -1.01 -6.84
CA VAL A 69 -8.50 0.12 -6.42
C VAL A 69 -8.98 0.60 -5.06
N VAL A 70 -8.10 0.47 -4.06
CA VAL A 70 -8.33 0.99 -2.72
C VAL A 70 -7.50 2.27 -2.55
N LYS A 71 -8.18 3.39 -2.29
CA LYS A 71 -7.53 4.69 -2.04
C LYS A 71 -7.61 5.02 -0.56
N ILE A 72 -6.46 5.11 0.10
CA ILE A 72 -6.38 5.46 1.52
C ILE A 72 -5.69 6.82 1.62
N GLY A 73 -6.47 7.89 1.81
CA GLY A 73 -5.96 9.26 1.84
C GLY A 73 -5.26 9.66 3.15
N GLN A 74 -5.50 8.93 4.23
CA GLN A 74 -4.91 9.15 5.56
C GLN A 74 -4.36 7.82 6.11
N SER A 75 -3.51 7.14 5.33
CA SER A 75 -3.05 5.79 5.67
C SER A 75 -2.02 5.76 6.80
N LEU A 76 -1.14 6.75 6.85
CA LEU A 76 -0.05 6.85 7.82
C LEU A 76 0.16 8.32 8.19
N TYR A 77 0.72 8.55 9.38
CA TYR A 77 1.22 9.88 9.72
C TYR A 77 2.34 10.21 8.74
N ARG A 78 2.20 11.32 8.00
CA ARG A 78 3.21 11.70 7.00
C ARG A 78 4.47 12.15 7.71
N GLU A 79 5.39 11.21 7.91
CA GLU A 79 6.80 11.40 8.25
C GLU A 79 7.35 12.58 7.43
N GLY A 80 7.83 13.60 8.12
CA GLY A 80 8.33 14.82 7.51
C GLY A 80 9.31 15.50 8.45
N PRO A 81 10.32 16.20 7.92
CA PRO A 81 11.35 16.82 8.76
C PRO A 81 10.70 17.76 9.79
N GLY A 82 11.01 17.55 11.07
CA GLY A 82 10.48 18.35 12.19
C GLY A 82 9.16 17.84 12.79
N LYS A 83 8.69 16.64 12.42
CA LYS A 83 7.46 16.06 12.98
C LYS A 83 7.64 15.14 14.18
N ASP A 84 8.85 14.63 14.41
CA ASP A 84 9.23 13.84 15.59
C ASP A 84 8.86 14.50 16.93
N PRO A 85 9.07 15.82 17.14
CA PRO A 85 8.73 16.45 18.42
C PRO A 85 7.22 16.46 18.73
N PHE A 86 6.37 16.20 17.73
CA PHE A 86 4.91 16.18 17.88
C PHE A 86 4.34 14.78 18.10
N ARG A 87 5.19 13.73 18.10
CA ARG A 87 4.77 12.37 18.47
C ARG A 87 4.58 12.31 20.00
N PRO A 88 3.36 12.05 20.50
CA PRO A 88 3.12 11.98 21.94
C PRO A 88 3.73 10.70 22.54
N ASP A 89 4.16 10.79 23.79
CA ASP A 89 4.55 9.61 24.58
C ASP A 89 3.32 8.73 24.85
N GLN A 90 3.52 7.40 24.95
CA GLN A 90 2.45 6.44 25.25
C GLN A 90 1.78 6.71 26.61
N LYS A 91 2.55 7.26 27.56
CA LYS A 91 2.05 7.66 28.88
C LYS A 91 1.58 9.11 28.83
N THR A 92 0.29 9.33 29.00
CA THR A 92 -0.27 10.67 29.05
C THR A 92 -0.19 11.29 30.45
N PRO A 93 -0.35 12.63 30.59
CA PRO A 93 -0.49 13.29 31.89
C PRO A 93 -1.76 12.90 32.67
N VAL A 94 -2.75 12.27 32.01
CA VAL A 94 -4.00 11.86 32.62
C VAL A 94 -3.82 10.47 33.23
N LYS A 95 -4.07 10.35 34.54
CA LYS A 95 -3.92 9.10 35.27
C LYS A 95 -4.82 8.02 34.65
N ASN A 96 -4.23 6.84 34.39
CA ASN A 96 -4.87 5.69 33.75
C ASN A 96 -5.31 5.90 32.30
N PHE A 97 -4.74 6.87 31.59
CA PHE A 97 -4.96 7.06 30.16
C PHE A 97 -3.66 6.92 29.36
N PHE A 98 -3.67 6.06 28.35
CA PHE A 98 -2.51 5.70 27.55
C PHE A 98 -2.86 5.79 26.06
N LEU A 99 -1.87 6.15 25.23
CA LEU A 99 -2.00 6.18 23.78
C LEU A 99 -1.20 5.02 23.18
N ALA A 100 -1.75 4.44 22.11
CA ALA A 100 -1.14 3.36 21.34
C ALA A 100 -1.38 3.58 19.84
N GLY A 101 -0.46 3.06 19.02
CA GLY A 101 -0.46 3.19 17.57
C GLY A 101 0.80 3.90 17.05
N SER A 102 1.03 3.76 15.74
CA SER A 102 2.27 4.20 15.06
C SER A 102 2.58 5.70 15.23
N TYR A 103 1.56 6.52 15.49
CA TYR A 103 1.71 7.96 15.71
C TYR A 103 2.33 8.33 17.08
N THR A 104 2.48 7.37 18.00
CA THR A 104 3.16 7.60 19.30
C THR A 104 4.69 7.53 19.15
N LYS A 105 5.43 8.07 20.12
CA LYS A 105 6.90 8.18 20.05
C LYS A 105 7.59 6.81 20.18
N GLN A 106 8.35 6.42 19.17
CA GLN A 106 9.00 5.12 19.05
C GLN A 106 10.32 5.25 18.29
N ASP A 107 11.25 4.31 18.49
CA ASP A 107 12.55 4.27 17.79
C ASP A 107 12.48 3.59 16.40
N TYR A 108 11.30 3.09 16.01
CA TYR A 108 11.04 2.47 14.71
C TYR A 108 10.22 3.41 13.80
N ILE A 109 10.25 3.13 12.50
CA ILE A 109 9.47 3.85 11.49
C ILE A 109 8.08 3.21 11.44
N ASP A 110 7.03 4.03 11.27
CA ASP A 110 5.63 3.61 11.15
C ASP A 110 5.49 2.35 10.27
N SER A 111 5.30 1.18 10.90
CA SER A 111 5.26 -0.13 10.23
C SER A 111 4.34 -1.12 10.95
N MET A 112 4.13 -2.30 10.35
CA MET A 112 3.34 -3.38 10.96
C MET A 112 3.98 -3.94 12.24
N GLU A 113 5.25 -3.64 12.52
CA GLU A 113 5.90 -4.02 13.78
C GLU A 113 5.37 -3.21 14.99
N GLU A 114 4.66 -2.10 14.74
CA GLU A 114 4.17 -1.16 15.76
C GLU A 114 2.68 -1.31 16.12
N GLN A 115 1.98 -2.31 15.55
CA GLN A 115 0.56 -2.59 15.82
C GLN A 115 0.34 -3.55 16.99
#